data_AF-A0A2E2API0-F1
#
_entry.id   AF-A0A2E2API0-F1
#
_cell.length_a   1.000
_cell.length_b   1.000
_cell.length_c   1.000
_cell.angle_alpha   90.00
_cell.angle_beta   90.00
_cell.angle_gamma   90.00
#
_symmetry.space_group_name_H-M   'P 1'
#
loop_
_entity.id
_entity.type
_entity.pdbx_description
1 polymer ?
#
loop_
_entity_poly.entity_id
_entity_poly.type
_entity_poly.pdbx_seq_one_letter_code
_entity_poly.pdbx_strand_id
1 'polypeptide(L)'
;MHYSKSHPMNSRRDFLKTSLFGISANALMNPGLSWGSESKPPMRFIFMHRGNGLWPRVMVPPSFDEALKKKEQQKAAYEVDLDGHELPEWMAPLSNHVDNLTILQGLSGKMCTVGHHSWSSSLGVYKANERVSSIKWATVDFELAKLFPSPVEHLELACFPLGGGNARGSLDGIATGFSARGPQQPNYAFGSPSIAMEELFKSVSKDQTTQVQYQLDRMVLEFAARNEGLTARTLANAEKSKIQNYADSIEAIRERSRKVDAMADTIRKHVPQLDPKYLEADVSTFDRQIGHTEVLLGALISGLTNVVAFTVDELGHAYTGINGIEGATVNMHDVGHGKTIAGVEAAEIRKRCRTHHMTLVDTIVQRLKSVPEGDGTMFDNTMLLYFPDGGETHHSHGYEFPFVILAGDNARLNIGRRYIRLPNYGDEGHKTLGNFYTTLLNTYGNSIEHYGALDVGLNAYGIDQTGPMKKLMG
;
A
#
# COMPACT_ATOMS: atom_id res chain seq x y z
N MET A 1 45.87 -12.57 37.33
CA MET A 1 46.13 -12.07 35.96
C MET A 1 45.52 -13.05 34.97
N HIS A 2 44.27 -12.77 34.58
CA HIS A 2 43.47 -13.61 33.70
C HIS A 2 43.64 -13.19 32.24
N TYR A 3 44.04 -14.13 31.39
CA TYR A 3 43.88 -14.04 29.95
C TYR A 3 42.44 -14.44 29.59
N SER A 4 41.70 -13.51 28.98
CA SER A 4 40.39 -13.74 28.38
C SER A 4 40.56 -14.38 27.00
N LYS A 5 39.96 -15.56 26.79
CA LYS A 5 39.78 -16.18 25.48
C LYS A 5 38.34 -15.95 25.01
N SER A 6 38.20 -15.19 23.93
CA SER A 6 36.98 -15.03 23.15
C SER A 6 36.50 -16.38 22.59
N HIS A 7 35.25 -16.75 22.87
CA HIS A 7 34.59 -17.90 22.25
C HIS A 7 33.89 -17.48 20.94
N PRO A 8 34.03 -18.24 19.84
CA PRO A 8 33.29 -17.98 18.60
C PRO A 8 31.84 -18.51 18.67
N MET A 9 30.89 -17.71 18.19
CA MET A 9 29.49 -18.08 18.04
C MET A 9 29.33 -19.14 16.95
N ASN A 10 29.02 -20.38 17.34
CA ASN A 10 28.72 -21.46 16.41
C ASN A 10 27.59 -22.34 16.96
N SER A 11 26.35 -21.86 16.93
CA SER A 11 25.18 -22.75 16.87
C SER A 11 23.89 -22.04 16.42
N ARG A 12 23.05 -22.73 15.63
CA ARG A 12 21.68 -22.33 15.29
C ARG A 12 20.77 -22.09 16.51
N ARG A 13 21.18 -22.54 17.71
CA ARG A 13 20.45 -22.36 18.97
C ARG A 13 20.64 -20.97 19.59
N ASP A 14 21.75 -20.29 19.31
CA ASP A 14 22.00 -18.94 19.85
C ASP A 14 21.26 -17.86 19.02
N PHE A 15 21.08 -18.09 17.72
CA PHE A 15 20.20 -17.27 16.88
C PHE A 15 18.74 -17.32 17.35
N LEU A 16 18.22 -18.53 17.64
CA LEU A 16 16.83 -18.69 18.11
C LEU A 16 16.59 -18.09 19.50
N LYS A 17 17.58 -18.07 20.39
CA LYS A 17 17.44 -17.44 21.71
C LYS A 17 17.39 -15.92 21.66
N THR A 18 18.01 -15.31 20.66
CA THR A 18 18.05 -13.84 20.53
C THR A 18 16.85 -13.30 19.76
N SER A 19 16.27 -14.09 18.84
CA SER A 19 15.08 -13.68 18.06
C SER A 19 13.73 -13.92 18.76
N LEU A 20 13.64 -14.83 19.75
CA LEU A 20 12.38 -15.17 20.42
C LEU A 20 11.97 -14.24 21.57
N PHE A 21 12.85 -13.33 22.01
CA PHE A 21 12.56 -12.37 23.09
C PHE A 21 12.48 -10.90 22.63
N GLY A 22 12.58 -10.63 21.33
CA GLY A 22 12.57 -9.27 20.79
C GLY A 22 11.24 -8.77 20.23
N ILE A 23 10.23 -9.64 20.03
CA ILE A 23 9.01 -9.28 19.26
C ILE A 23 7.71 -9.42 20.08
N SER A 24 7.73 -10.11 21.23
CA SER A 24 6.52 -10.45 21.99
C SER A 24 6.28 -9.63 23.27
N ALA A 25 7.15 -8.69 23.63
CA ALA A 25 7.03 -7.94 24.90
C ALA A 25 6.46 -6.51 24.78
N ASN A 26 6.44 -5.89 23.60
CA ASN A 26 5.91 -4.52 23.43
C ASN A 26 4.42 -4.45 23.06
N ALA A 27 3.75 -5.59 22.86
CA ALA A 27 2.32 -5.64 22.53
C ALA A 27 1.38 -5.69 23.75
N LEU A 28 1.92 -5.71 24.99
CA LEU A 28 1.12 -5.94 26.21
C LEU A 28 1.18 -4.84 27.27
N MET A 29 1.56 -3.60 26.90
CA MET A 29 1.39 -2.45 27.80
C MET A 29 0.98 -1.20 27.02
N ASN A 30 -0.34 -0.96 26.93
CA ASN A 30 -0.83 0.41 26.93
C ASN A 30 -2.21 0.48 27.61
N PRO A 31 -2.29 0.69 28.93
CA PRO A 31 -3.55 0.91 29.60
C PRO A 31 -3.99 2.37 29.40
N GLY A 32 -5.05 2.55 28.61
CA GLY A 32 -5.85 3.78 28.61
C GLY A 32 -5.32 4.92 27.73
N LEU A 33 -5.69 4.92 26.45
CA LEU A 33 -5.80 6.19 25.72
C LEU A 33 -7.19 6.79 25.98
N SER A 34 -7.21 7.85 26.76
CA SER A 34 -8.34 8.77 26.85
C SER A 34 -8.55 9.42 25.49
N TRP A 35 -9.68 9.15 24.83
CA TRP A 35 -10.13 9.93 23.69
C TRP A 35 -10.76 11.22 24.21
N GLY A 36 -9.94 12.25 24.41
CA GLY A 36 -10.37 13.56 24.91
C GLY A 36 -9.22 14.56 25.10
N SER A 37 -9.15 15.53 24.18
CA SER A 37 -8.33 16.75 24.11
C SER A 37 -6.83 16.65 23.73
N GLU A 38 -6.45 17.43 22.71
CA GLU A 38 -5.09 17.80 22.26
C GLU A 38 -4.15 16.74 21.64
N SER A 39 -4.63 15.63 21.08
CA SER A 39 -3.76 14.80 20.21
C SER A 39 -3.74 15.35 18.78
N LYS A 40 -2.55 15.66 18.25
CA LYS A 40 -2.37 15.98 16.82
C LYS A 40 -3.02 14.90 15.95
N PRO A 41 -3.70 15.26 14.85
CA PRO A 41 -4.28 14.26 13.94
C PRO A 41 -3.25 13.22 13.47
N PRO A 42 -3.66 11.95 13.25
CA PRO A 42 -2.74 10.91 12.82
C PRO A 42 -2.32 11.11 11.37
N MET A 43 -1.10 10.69 11.03
CA MET A 43 -0.70 10.56 9.63
C MET A 43 -1.44 9.41 8.97
N ARG A 44 -1.78 9.58 7.69
CA ARG A 44 -2.44 8.59 6.85
C ARG A 44 -1.60 8.27 5.62
N PHE A 45 -1.67 7.03 5.17
CA PHE A 45 -0.88 6.54 4.04
C PHE A 45 -1.76 5.77 3.05
N ILE A 46 -1.66 6.13 1.78
CA ILE A 46 -2.37 5.49 0.69
C ILE A 46 -1.34 4.94 -0.30
N PHE A 47 -1.29 3.62 -0.44
CA PHE A 47 -0.44 2.92 -1.40
C PHE A 47 -1.27 2.48 -2.59
N MET A 48 -1.28 3.28 -3.66
CA MET A 48 -2.01 2.98 -4.88
C MET A 48 -1.06 2.39 -5.92
N HIS A 49 -1.17 1.09 -6.18
CA HIS A 49 -0.23 0.40 -7.06
C HIS A 49 -0.93 -0.18 -8.28
N ARG A 50 -0.18 -0.21 -9.38
CA ARG A 50 -0.69 -0.58 -10.71
C ARG A 50 0.16 -1.64 -11.39
N GLY A 51 -0.49 -2.46 -12.20
CA GLY A 51 0.14 -3.48 -13.03
C GLY A 51 0.82 -2.95 -14.28
N ASN A 52 1.52 -3.84 -15.00
CA ASN A 52 2.10 -3.61 -16.33
C ASN A 52 3.21 -2.54 -16.41
N GLY A 53 3.87 -2.29 -15.29
CA GLY A 53 4.99 -1.37 -15.16
C GLY A 53 4.68 0.10 -15.51
N LEU A 54 5.59 1.01 -15.15
CA LEU A 54 5.46 2.44 -15.46
C LEU A 54 6.77 2.93 -16.08
N TRP A 55 6.72 3.35 -17.34
CA TRP A 55 7.92 3.75 -18.07
C TRP A 55 8.50 5.05 -17.51
N PRO A 56 9.78 5.08 -17.08
CA PRO A 56 10.42 6.30 -16.59
C PRO A 56 10.29 7.48 -17.58
N ARG A 57 10.45 7.20 -18.88
CA ARG A 57 10.35 8.21 -19.95
C ARG A 57 9.00 8.94 -20.03
N VAL A 58 7.90 8.35 -19.53
CA VAL A 58 6.58 9.04 -19.56
C VAL A 58 6.34 9.90 -18.34
N MET A 59 7.24 9.88 -17.35
CA MET A 59 7.18 10.69 -16.13
C MET A 59 7.82 12.07 -16.32
N VAL A 60 8.61 12.24 -17.38
CA VAL A 60 9.45 13.41 -17.62
C VAL A 60 8.59 14.59 -18.10
N PRO A 61 8.59 15.73 -17.40
CA PRO A 61 7.91 16.94 -17.85
C PRO A 61 8.33 17.35 -19.27
N PRO A 62 7.38 17.57 -20.20
CA PRO A 62 7.71 17.99 -21.57
C PRO A 62 8.39 19.37 -21.64
N SER A 63 8.19 20.20 -20.62
CA SER A 63 8.76 21.53 -20.46
C SER A 63 10.24 21.55 -20.04
N PHE A 64 10.85 20.39 -19.76
CA PHE A 64 12.29 20.32 -19.46
C PHE A 64 13.14 20.82 -20.64
N ASP A 65 14.18 21.58 -20.32
CA ASP A 65 15.13 22.06 -21.32
C ASP A 65 16.05 20.93 -21.84
N GLU A 66 16.87 21.23 -22.84
CA GLU A 66 17.77 20.24 -23.44
C GLU A 66 18.85 19.73 -22.46
N ALA A 67 19.24 20.53 -21.47
CA ALA A 67 20.21 20.11 -20.46
C ALA A 67 19.61 19.07 -19.51
N LEU A 68 18.37 19.29 -19.04
CA LEU A 68 17.62 18.35 -18.23
C LEU A 68 17.27 17.08 -19.01
N LYS A 69 16.80 17.20 -20.26
CA LYS A 69 16.55 16.04 -21.13
C LYS A 69 17.81 15.19 -21.34
N LYS A 70 18.97 15.83 -21.52
CA LYS A 70 20.25 15.12 -21.64
C LYS A 70 20.60 14.36 -20.35
N LYS A 71 20.43 14.99 -19.19
CA LYS A 71 20.63 14.30 -17.89
C LYS A 71 19.68 13.11 -17.73
N GLU A 72 18.42 13.25 -18.13
CA GLU A 72 17.43 12.17 -18.07
C GLU A 72 17.80 11.00 -18.98
N GLN A 73 18.22 11.27 -20.23
CA GLN A 73 18.70 10.24 -21.15
C GLN A 73 19.92 9.49 -20.61
N GLN A 74 20.79 10.19 -19.90
CA GLN A 74 21.97 9.63 -19.24
C GLN A 74 21.64 8.96 -17.89
N LYS A 75 20.39 9.09 -17.41
CA LYS A 75 19.97 8.67 -16.07
C LYS A 75 20.86 9.25 -14.96
N ALA A 76 21.38 10.46 -15.18
CA ALA A 76 22.18 11.17 -14.21
C ALA A 76 21.30 11.64 -13.06
N ALA A 77 21.88 11.81 -11.87
CA ALA A 77 21.15 12.34 -10.73
C ALA A 77 20.91 13.85 -10.86
N TYR A 78 19.68 14.28 -10.61
CA TYR A 78 19.30 15.69 -10.53
C TYR A 78 17.96 15.87 -9.83
N GLU A 79 17.73 17.09 -9.34
CA GLU A 79 16.49 17.50 -8.70
C GLU A 79 16.03 18.81 -9.33
N VAL A 80 14.72 18.94 -9.56
CA VAL A 80 14.10 20.13 -10.16
C VAL A 80 12.88 20.50 -9.32
N ASP A 81 12.68 21.79 -9.09
CA ASP A 81 11.42 22.33 -8.57
C ASP A 81 10.37 22.23 -9.69
N LEU A 82 9.20 21.64 -9.40
CA LEU A 82 8.15 21.47 -10.41
C LEU A 82 7.39 22.77 -10.73
N ASP A 83 7.60 23.84 -9.97
CA ASP A 83 7.00 25.15 -10.26
C ASP A 83 7.38 25.65 -11.65
N GLY A 84 6.39 26.15 -12.39
CA GLY A 84 6.56 26.60 -13.78
C GLY A 84 6.80 25.50 -14.82
N HIS A 85 6.81 24.21 -14.43
CA HIS A 85 6.93 23.09 -15.36
C HIS A 85 5.57 22.46 -15.68
N GLU A 86 5.28 22.30 -16.97
CA GLU A 86 4.13 21.51 -17.43
C GLU A 86 4.31 20.02 -17.10
N LEU A 87 3.32 19.41 -16.45
CA LEU A 87 3.30 17.96 -16.21
C LEU A 87 3.04 17.19 -17.51
N PRO A 88 3.48 15.90 -17.60
CA PRO A 88 3.06 15.02 -18.69
C PRO A 88 1.54 14.97 -18.83
N GLU A 89 1.03 14.90 -20.06
CA GLU A 89 -0.42 15.01 -20.33
C GLU A 89 -1.30 14.04 -19.53
N TRP A 90 -0.81 12.82 -19.27
CA TRP A 90 -1.57 11.84 -18.47
C TRP A 90 -1.65 12.19 -16.97
N MET A 91 -0.79 13.08 -16.48
CA MET A 91 -0.82 13.66 -15.14
C MET A 91 -1.60 14.98 -15.08
N ALA A 92 -2.23 15.43 -16.18
CA ALA A 92 -2.99 16.68 -16.19
C ALA A 92 -4.03 16.83 -15.06
N PRO A 93 -4.73 15.77 -14.59
CA PRO A 93 -5.61 15.89 -13.43
C PRO A 93 -4.93 16.41 -12.15
N LEU A 94 -3.61 16.25 -12.01
CA LEU A 94 -2.86 16.67 -10.84
C LEU A 94 -2.32 18.11 -10.93
N SER A 95 -2.64 18.86 -11.98
CA SER A 95 -2.08 20.20 -12.21
C SER A 95 -2.36 21.18 -11.08
N ASN A 96 -3.49 21.02 -10.37
CA ASN A 96 -3.86 21.85 -9.22
C ASN A 96 -3.21 21.40 -7.90
N HIS A 97 -2.30 20.43 -7.95
CA HIS A 97 -1.67 19.80 -6.78
C HIS A 97 -0.14 19.81 -6.85
N VAL A 98 0.44 20.63 -7.75
CA VAL A 98 1.90 20.70 -7.97
C VAL A 98 2.68 21.00 -6.68
N ASP A 99 2.15 21.85 -5.81
CA ASP A 99 2.80 22.18 -4.51
C ASP A 99 2.96 20.95 -3.60
N ASN A 100 2.06 19.97 -3.71
CA ASN A 100 2.09 18.74 -2.92
C ASN A 100 2.72 17.56 -3.67
N LEU A 101 3.17 17.75 -4.92
CA LEU A 101 3.55 16.69 -5.84
C LEU A 101 5.07 16.41 -5.82
N THR A 102 5.41 15.12 -5.83
CA THR A 102 6.74 14.60 -6.12
C THR A 102 6.69 13.60 -7.27
N ILE A 103 7.63 13.71 -8.20
CA ILE A 103 7.96 12.64 -9.15
C ILE A 103 9.33 12.08 -8.76
N LEU A 104 9.36 10.85 -8.25
CA LEU A 104 10.60 10.19 -7.80
C LEU A 104 10.95 9.04 -8.73
N GLN A 105 12.15 9.03 -9.27
CA GLN A 105 12.62 8.03 -10.22
C GLN A 105 14.02 7.49 -9.88
N GLY A 106 14.31 6.28 -10.36
CA GLY A 106 15.63 5.64 -10.22
C GLY A 106 15.79 4.77 -8.97
N LEU A 107 14.73 4.49 -8.22
CA LEU A 107 14.76 3.49 -7.15
C LEU A 107 14.85 2.08 -7.75
N SER A 108 15.89 1.31 -7.42
CA SER A 108 15.92 -0.10 -7.83
C SER A 108 15.07 -1.00 -6.95
N GLY A 109 14.44 -2.00 -7.57
CA GLY A 109 13.74 -3.11 -6.92
C GLY A 109 14.26 -4.46 -7.41
N LYS A 110 15.55 -4.61 -7.71
CA LYS A 110 16.14 -5.86 -8.23
C LYS A 110 16.03 -7.06 -7.28
N MET A 111 15.90 -6.80 -5.98
CA MET A 111 15.61 -7.81 -4.96
C MET A 111 14.16 -8.34 -5.01
N CYS A 112 13.29 -7.65 -5.76
CA CYS A 112 11.88 -7.96 -5.88
C CYS A 112 11.59 -8.92 -7.06
N THR A 113 10.43 -9.56 -7.01
CA THR A 113 9.77 -10.14 -8.17
C THR A 113 9.14 -9.01 -8.97
N VAL A 114 9.44 -8.96 -10.26
CA VAL A 114 9.10 -7.86 -11.18
C VAL A 114 8.50 -8.39 -12.48
N GLY A 115 7.99 -7.48 -13.31
CA GLY A 115 7.42 -7.82 -14.61
C GLY A 115 5.94 -8.16 -14.51
N HIS A 116 5.59 -9.44 -14.68
CA HIS A 116 4.18 -9.84 -14.82
C HIS A 116 3.37 -9.73 -13.53
N HIS A 117 3.96 -10.12 -12.40
CA HIS A 117 3.26 -10.12 -11.11
C HIS A 117 4.27 -9.83 -10.01
N SER A 118 3.92 -8.96 -9.07
CA SER A 118 4.80 -8.65 -7.94
C SER A 118 4.37 -9.30 -6.63
N TRP A 119 3.13 -9.77 -6.50
CA TRP A 119 2.59 -10.22 -5.21
C TRP A 119 2.77 -9.14 -4.14
N SER A 120 3.35 -9.46 -2.98
CA SER A 120 3.74 -8.48 -1.96
C SER A 120 5.18 -7.98 -2.09
N SER A 121 5.80 -8.20 -3.24
CA SER A 121 7.24 -8.05 -3.41
C SER A 121 7.71 -6.60 -3.34
N SER A 122 7.04 -5.68 -4.02
CA SER A 122 7.44 -4.27 -4.04
C SER A 122 7.24 -3.62 -2.68
N LEU A 123 6.05 -3.74 -2.08
CA LEU A 123 5.75 -3.26 -0.71
C LEU A 123 6.60 -3.95 0.37
N GLY A 124 6.96 -5.21 0.16
CA GLY A 124 7.78 -6.02 1.07
C GLY A 124 9.27 -5.80 0.92
N VAL A 125 9.73 -5.37 -0.26
CA VAL A 125 11.14 -5.33 -0.67
C VAL A 125 11.80 -6.70 -0.49
N TYR A 126 11.16 -7.75 -0.99
CA TYR A 126 11.68 -9.11 -1.02
C TYR A 126 11.10 -9.89 -2.19
N LYS A 127 11.78 -10.93 -2.66
CA LYS A 127 11.25 -11.80 -3.71
C LYS A 127 10.01 -12.58 -3.23
N ALA A 128 8.85 -12.27 -3.81
CA ALA A 128 7.57 -12.89 -3.46
C ALA A 128 6.99 -13.69 -4.65
N ASN A 129 6.22 -14.72 -4.35
CA ASN A 129 5.45 -15.49 -5.34
C ASN A 129 4.16 -16.03 -4.69
N GLU A 130 3.42 -16.89 -5.39
CA GLU A 130 2.15 -17.46 -4.92
C GLU A 130 2.25 -18.28 -3.64
N ARG A 131 3.46 -18.66 -3.22
CA ARG A 131 3.67 -19.44 -2.00
C ARG A 131 3.75 -18.51 -0.81
N VAL A 132 2.95 -18.80 0.20
CA VAL A 132 2.97 -18.12 1.50
C VAL A 132 4.38 -18.10 2.12
N SER A 133 5.19 -19.15 1.92
CA SER A 133 6.59 -19.24 2.37
C SER A 133 7.55 -18.21 1.74
N SER A 134 7.13 -17.53 0.66
CA SER A 134 7.86 -16.44 0.06
C SER A 134 7.74 -15.13 0.84
N ILE A 135 6.68 -14.94 1.63
CA ILE A 135 6.43 -13.76 2.45
C ILE A 135 7.37 -13.78 3.67
N LYS A 136 8.30 -12.83 3.74
CA LYS A 136 9.39 -12.84 4.73
C LYS A 136 9.11 -12.03 5.99
N TRP A 137 8.38 -10.92 5.85
CA TRP A 137 7.99 -10.01 6.93
C TRP A 137 6.75 -9.21 6.52
N ALA A 138 6.31 -8.29 7.36
CA ALA A 138 5.16 -7.44 7.06
C ALA A 138 5.53 -6.40 6.01
N THR A 139 4.61 -6.06 5.12
CA THR A 139 4.84 -5.04 4.10
C THR A 139 4.87 -3.62 4.71
N VAL A 140 5.43 -2.64 3.99
CA VAL A 140 5.68 -1.28 4.52
C VAL A 140 4.41 -0.57 4.98
N ASP A 141 3.31 -0.79 4.26
CA ASP A 141 1.95 -0.35 4.59
C ASP A 141 1.48 -0.94 5.93
N PHE A 142 1.74 -2.22 6.20
CA PHE A 142 1.45 -2.83 7.50
C PHE A 142 2.37 -2.33 8.62
N GLU A 143 3.65 -2.09 8.34
CA GLU A 143 4.54 -1.48 9.32
C GLU A 143 4.08 -0.06 9.69
N LEU A 144 3.55 0.71 8.73
CA LEU A 144 2.93 2.02 9.00
C LEU A 144 1.60 1.88 9.73
N ALA A 145 0.76 0.89 9.40
CA ALA A 145 -0.50 0.64 10.08
C ALA A 145 -0.31 0.38 11.60
N LYS A 146 0.78 -0.31 11.97
CA LYS A 146 1.17 -0.51 13.37
C LYS A 146 1.59 0.79 14.06
N LEU A 147 2.25 1.70 13.34
CA LEU A 147 2.67 3.01 13.85
C LEU A 147 1.48 3.98 14.01
N PHE A 148 0.45 3.84 13.17
CA PHE A 148 -0.74 4.68 13.14
C PHE A 148 -2.00 3.84 13.37
N PRO A 149 -2.18 3.26 14.57
CA PRO A 149 -3.24 2.32 14.84
C PRO A 149 -4.63 2.94 14.61
N SER A 150 -5.53 2.12 14.10
CA SER A 150 -6.91 2.48 13.77
C SER A 150 -7.82 1.26 14.01
N PRO A 151 -9.16 1.40 14.06
CA PRO A 151 -10.08 0.28 14.30
C PRO A 151 -9.89 -0.89 13.32
N VAL A 152 -9.71 -0.60 12.04
CA VAL A 152 -9.52 -1.61 10.97
C VAL A 152 -8.05 -1.96 10.76
N GLU A 153 -7.13 -1.21 11.38
CA GLU A 153 -5.67 -1.31 11.24
C GLU A 153 -5.19 -0.99 9.81
N HIS A 154 -5.55 -1.83 8.85
CA HIS A 154 -5.21 -1.72 7.44
C HIS A 154 -6.41 -2.06 6.56
N LEU A 155 -6.67 -1.25 5.53
CA LEU A 155 -7.65 -1.55 4.49
C LEU A 155 -6.93 -1.92 3.20
N GLU A 156 -7.33 -3.02 2.59
CA GLU A 156 -6.84 -3.39 1.27
C GLU A 156 -7.97 -3.55 0.26
N LEU A 157 -7.85 -2.87 -0.87
CA LEU A 157 -8.78 -2.90 -1.99
C LEU A 157 -8.04 -3.38 -3.24
N ALA A 158 -8.68 -4.17 -4.08
CA ALA A 158 -8.04 -4.65 -5.30
C ALA A 158 -9.03 -4.83 -6.45
N CYS A 159 -8.65 -4.36 -7.64
CA CYS A 159 -9.21 -4.85 -8.89
C CYS A 159 -8.49 -6.14 -9.28
N PHE A 160 -8.98 -7.28 -8.76
CA PHE A 160 -8.28 -8.56 -8.89
C PHE A 160 -8.12 -9.02 -10.36
N PRO A 161 -6.98 -9.61 -10.73
CA PRO A 161 -6.83 -10.28 -12.01
C PRO A 161 -7.64 -11.58 -12.07
N LEU A 162 -8.31 -11.81 -13.19
CA LEU A 162 -9.07 -13.04 -13.47
C LEU A 162 -8.30 -14.02 -14.38
N GLY A 163 -7.18 -13.60 -14.95
CA GLY A 163 -6.39 -14.40 -15.87
C GLY A 163 -4.92 -13.96 -15.91
N GLY A 164 -4.30 -14.07 -17.09
CA GLY A 164 -2.95 -13.52 -17.33
C GLY A 164 -1.81 -14.17 -16.55
N GLY A 165 -2.00 -15.39 -16.01
CA GLY A 165 -0.96 -16.11 -15.26
C GLY A 165 -0.92 -15.86 -13.75
N ASN A 166 -1.84 -15.03 -13.22
CA ASN A 166 -1.94 -14.71 -11.79
C ASN A 166 -3.40 -14.47 -11.40
N ALA A 167 -4.32 -15.29 -11.92
CA ALA A 167 -5.71 -15.21 -11.50
C ALA A 167 -5.79 -15.32 -9.97
N ARG A 168 -6.44 -14.34 -9.33
CA ARG A 168 -6.54 -14.24 -7.89
C ARG A 168 -7.96 -13.96 -7.47
N GLY A 169 -8.53 -14.88 -6.71
CA GLY A 169 -9.84 -14.68 -6.11
C GLY A 169 -10.94 -14.45 -7.13
N SER A 170 -11.95 -13.70 -6.70
CA SER A 170 -13.08 -13.25 -7.51
C SER A 170 -13.10 -11.72 -7.48
N LEU A 171 -13.61 -11.10 -8.54
CA LEU A 171 -13.85 -9.66 -8.56
C LEU A 171 -14.83 -9.25 -7.45
N ASP A 172 -15.77 -10.11 -7.07
CA ASP A 172 -16.84 -9.78 -6.13
C ASP A 172 -16.69 -10.55 -4.81
N GLY A 173 -15.46 -10.67 -4.31
CA GLY A 173 -15.18 -11.36 -3.06
C GLY A 173 -14.00 -10.80 -2.27
N ILE A 174 -13.69 -11.48 -1.19
CA ILE A 174 -12.50 -11.24 -0.36
C ILE A 174 -11.47 -12.29 -0.74
N ALA A 175 -10.28 -11.86 -1.16
CA ALA A 175 -9.21 -12.78 -1.55
C ALA A 175 -7.84 -12.28 -1.10
N THR A 176 -6.84 -13.15 -1.21
CA THR A 176 -5.46 -12.82 -0.86
C THR A 176 -5.00 -11.60 -1.65
N GLY A 177 -4.66 -10.53 -0.92
CA GLY A 177 -4.19 -9.26 -1.47
C GLY A 177 -2.69 -9.27 -1.81
N PHE A 178 -2.16 -8.08 -1.98
CA PHE A 178 -0.79 -7.74 -2.33
C PHE A 178 0.00 -7.22 -1.12
N SER A 179 -0.62 -7.15 0.05
CA SER A 179 0.01 -6.75 1.31
C SER A 179 0.25 -7.96 2.22
N ALA A 180 1.12 -7.83 3.21
CA ALA A 180 1.38 -8.87 4.19
C ALA A 180 1.48 -8.33 5.62
N ARG A 181 0.83 -9.02 6.56
CA ARG A 181 0.81 -8.69 7.99
C ARG A 181 2.09 -9.09 8.71
N GLY A 182 2.82 -10.05 8.14
CA GLY A 182 3.99 -10.65 8.75
C GLY A 182 4.52 -11.84 7.95
N PRO A 183 5.58 -12.50 8.44
CA PRO A 183 6.16 -13.68 7.80
C PRO A 183 5.08 -14.74 7.58
N GLN A 184 4.92 -15.22 6.34
CA GLN A 184 3.92 -16.22 5.98
C GLN A 184 2.47 -15.83 6.30
N GLN A 185 2.17 -14.53 6.40
CA GLN A 185 0.84 -14.02 6.73
C GLN A 185 0.42 -12.99 5.68
N PRO A 186 -0.15 -13.43 4.54
CA PRO A 186 -0.72 -12.49 3.59
C PRO A 186 -1.89 -11.73 4.23
N ASN A 187 -2.18 -10.57 3.69
CA ASN A 187 -3.42 -9.85 3.96
C ASN A 187 -4.51 -10.20 2.92
N TYR A 188 -5.75 -9.86 3.24
CA TYR A 188 -6.89 -10.02 2.36
C TYR A 188 -7.39 -8.67 1.87
N ALA A 189 -7.77 -8.60 0.60
CA ALA A 189 -8.30 -7.42 -0.05
C ALA A 189 -9.76 -7.62 -0.49
N PHE A 190 -10.52 -6.53 -0.49
CA PHE A 190 -11.87 -6.51 -1.04
C PHE A 190 -11.82 -6.28 -2.55
N GLY A 191 -12.46 -7.18 -3.31
CA GLY A 191 -12.47 -7.16 -4.78
C GLY A 191 -13.45 -6.15 -5.38
N SER A 192 -14.54 -5.85 -4.69
CA SER A 192 -15.61 -4.98 -5.16
C SER A 192 -15.98 -3.89 -4.14
N PRO A 193 -16.47 -2.74 -4.62
CA PRO A 193 -17.04 -1.71 -3.76
C PRO A 193 -18.20 -2.24 -2.93
N SER A 194 -19.04 -3.12 -3.50
CA SER A 194 -20.19 -3.71 -2.80
C SER A 194 -19.79 -4.52 -1.57
N ILE A 195 -18.83 -5.45 -1.71
CA ILE A 195 -18.34 -6.26 -0.59
C ILE A 195 -17.61 -5.40 0.44
N ALA A 196 -16.82 -4.43 -0.02
CA ALA A 196 -16.13 -3.53 0.89
C ALA A 196 -17.12 -2.65 1.69
N MET A 197 -18.19 -2.18 1.05
CA MET A 197 -19.26 -1.44 1.71
C MET A 197 -19.98 -2.27 2.77
N GLU A 198 -20.36 -3.50 2.41
CA GLU A 198 -21.00 -4.44 3.33
C GLU A 198 -20.11 -4.71 4.54
N GLU A 199 -18.84 -5.05 4.34
CA GLU A 199 -17.96 -5.45 5.44
C GLU A 199 -17.49 -4.30 6.33
N LEU A 200 -17.18 -3.14 5.76
CA LEU A 200 -16.66 -2.00 6.52
C LEU A 200 -17.76 -1.22 7.25
N PHE A 201 -18.97 -1.18 6.69
CA PHE A 201 -20.07 -0.37 7.21
C PHE A 201 -21.25 -1.19 7.74
N LYS A 202 -21.17 -2.54 7.81
CA LYS A 202 -22.24 -3.40 8.36
C LYS A 202 -22.73 -3.00 9.75
N SER A 203 -21.83 -2.55 10.63
CA SER A 203 -22.19 -2.14 12.00
C SER A 203 -23.19 -0.98 12.03
N VAL A 204 -23.24 -0.19 10.95
CA VAL A 204 -24.13 0.96 10.80
C VAL A 204 -25.14 0.82 9.67
N SER A 205 -25.25 -0.37 9.07
CA SER A 205 -26.22 -0.64 8.01
C SER A 205 -27.64 -0.32 8.46
N LYS A 206 -28.43 0.27 7.57
CA LYS A 206 -29.87 0.48 7.78
C LYS A 206 -30.70 -0.77 7.47
N ASP A 207 -30.11 -1.76 6.81
CA ASP A 207 -30.76 -3.02 6.52
C ASP A 207 -30.85 -3.88 7.79
N GLN A 208 -32.07 -4.30 8.11
CA GLN A 208 -32.34 -5.07 9.32
C GLN A 208 -31.69 -6.46 9.27
N THR A 209 -31.61 -7.07 8.09
CA THR A 209 -30.99 -8.39 7.91
C THR A 209 -29.49 -8.31 8.17
N THR A 210 -28.80 -7.32 7.60
CA THR A 210 -27.37 -7.05 7.86
C THR A 210 -27.12 -6.80 9.35
N GLN A 211 -27.97 -6.01 10.01
CA GLN A 211 -27.84 -5.74 11.44
C GLN A 211 -28.00 -7.00 12.29
N VAL A 212 -29.00 -7.84 11.98
CA VAL A 212 -29.17 -9.14 12.67
C VAL A 212 -27.96 -10.04 12.46
N GLN A 213 -27.46 -10.15 11.21
CA GLN A 213 -26.28 -10.95 10.91
C GLN A 213 -25.05 -10.46 11.67
N TYR A 214 -24.83 -9.14 11.71
CA TYR A 214 -23.73 -8.54 12.47
C TYR A 214 -23.78 -8.90 13.97
N GLN A 215 -24.98 -8.85 14.58
CA GLN A 215 -25.13 -9.23 15.99
C GLN A 215 -24.91 -10.73 16.20
N LEU A 216 -25.38 -11.58 15.28
CA LEU A 216 -25.15 -13.03 15.33
C LEU A 216 -23.66 -13.37 15.26
N ASP A 217 -22.91 -12.77 14.33
CA ASP A 217 -21.46 -12.98 14.20
C ASP A 217 -20.73 -12.63 15.50
N ARG A 218 -21.12 -11.53 16.16
CA ARG A 218 -20.56 -11.14 17.46
C ARG A 218 -20.87 -12.14 18.56
N MET A 219 -22.09 -12.66 18.61
CA MET A 219 -22.49 -13.68 19.58
C MET A 219 -21.69 -14.98 19.38
N VAL A 220 -21.45 -15.39 18.13
CA VAL A 220 -20.64 -16.57 17.79
C VAL A 220 -19.19 -16.37 18.22
N LEU A 221 -18.59 -15.21 17.93
CA LEU A 221 -17.21 -14.89 18.34
C LEU A 221 -17.08 -14.84 19.86
N GLU A 222 -18.06 -14.28 20.56
CA GLU A 222 -18.08 -14.27 22.03
C GLU A 222 -18.19 -15.69 22.61
N PHE A 223 -19.05 -16.53 22.04
CA PHE A 223 -19.17 -17.92 22.44
C PHE A 223 -17.87 -18.69 22.22
N ALA A 224 -17.24 -18.52 21.05
CA ALA A 224 -15.95 -19.14 20.74
C ALA A 224 -14.85 -18.72 21.72
N ALA A 225 -14.69 -17.41 21.98
CA ALA A 225 -13.69 -16.90 22.92
C ALA A 225 -13.83 -17.49 24.34
N ARG A 226 -15.07 -17.59 24.83
CA ARG A 226 -15.35 -18.15 26.17
C ARG A 226 -14.97 -19.62 26.25
N ASN A 227 -15.30 -20.40 25.22
CA ASN A 227 -15.05 -21.85 25.22
C ASN A 227 -13.56 -22.19 25.11
N GLU A 228 -12.80 -21.41 24.36
CA GLU A 228 -11.37 -21.65 24.22
C GLU A 228 -10.57 -21.21 25.43
N GLY A 229 -10.97 -20.11 26.07
CA GLY A 229 -10.40 -19.73 27.37
C GLY A 229 -10.61 -20.82 28.44
N LEU A 230 -11.71 -21.57 28.37
CA LEU A 230 -11.96 -22.73 29.23
C LEU A 230 -11.11 -23.94 28.82
N THR A 231 -10.98 -24.21 27.52
CA THR A 231 -10.21 -25.34 26.98
C THR A 231 -8.70 -25.17 27.16
N ALA A 232 -8.17 -23.96 27.00
CA ALA A 232 -6.74 -23.67 27.20
C ALA A 232 -6.26 -23.89 28.64
N ARG A 233 -7.18 -23.85 29.62
CA ARG A 233 -6.87 -24.10 31.04
C ARG A 233 -6.58 -25.57 31.35
N THR A 234 -7.05 -26.50 30.52
CA THR A 234 -6.91 -27.95 30.77
C THR A 234 -5.77 -28.60 29.97
N LEU A 235 -5.10 -27.86 29.09
CA LEU A 235 -4.06 -28.37 28.19
C LEU A 235 -2.65 -28.01 28.65
N ALA A 236 -1.68 -28.87 28.31
CA ALA A 236 -0.26 -28.66 28.60
C ALA A 236 0.54 -28.29 27.32
N ASN A 237 1.65 -27.59 27.52
CA ASN A 237 2.72 -27.38 26.53
C ASN A 237 2.25 -26.76 25.19
N ALA A 238 2.54 -27.44 24.06
CA ALA A 238 2.39 -26.89 22.70
C ALA A 238 0.93 -26.74 22.25
N GLU A 239 0.01 -27.56 22.77
CA GLU A 239 -1.42 -27.48 22.47
C GLU A 239 -2.03 -26.23 23.08
N LYS A 240 -1.64 -25.91 24.31
CA LYS A 240 -2.02 -24.66 24.98
C LYS A 240 -1.59 -23.42 24.18
N SER A 241 -0.40 -23.44 23.59
CA SER A 241 0.11 -22.31 22.79
C SER A 241 -0.69 -22.12 21.49
N LYS A 242 -1.12 -23.20 20.84
CA LYS A 242 -1.97 -23.10 19.62
C LYS A 242 -3.35 -22.55 19.92
N ILE A 243 -3.99 -23.04 21.00
CA ILE A 243 -5.32 -22.55 21.40
C ILE A 243 -5.24 -21.11 21.88
N GLN A 244 -4.18 -20.73 22.62
CA GLN A 244 -3.98 -19.34 23.03
C GLN A 244 -3.89 -18.40 21.82
N ASN A 245 -3.14 -18.77 20.77
CA ASN A 245 -3.04 -17.94 19.56
C ASN A 245 -4.39 -17.72 18.88
N TYR A 246 -5.26 -18.73 18.85
CA TYR A 246 -6.59 -18.59 18.25
C TYR A 246 -7.52 -17.78 19.17
N ALA A 247 -7.47 -17.99 20.50
CA ALA A 247 -8.22 -17.17 21.46
C ALA A 247 -7.81 -15.69 21.40
N ASP A 248 -6.50 -15.40 21.29
CA ASP A 248 -5.97 -14.05 21.11
C ASP A 248 -6.45 -13.44 19.78
N SER A 249 -6.55 -14.25 18.72
CA SER A 249 -7.08 -13.81 17.42
C SER A 249 -8.57 -13.44 17.52
N ILE A 250 -9.37 -14.22 18.25
CA ILE A 250 -10.77 -13.87 18.48
C ILE A 250 -10.89 -12.59 19.31
N GLU A 251 -10.10 -12.44 20.39
CA GLU A 251 -10.17 -11.22 21.20
C GLU A 251 -9.75 -9.99 20.41
N ALA A 252 -8.76 -10.10 19.51
CA ALA A 252 -8.39 -9.02 18.59
C ALA A 252 -9.56 -8.61 17.68
N ILE A 253 -10.32 -9.58 17.12
CA ILE A 253 -11.52 -9.28 16.32
C ILE A 253 -12.59 -8.58 17.16
N ARG A 254 -12.82 -9.06 18.39
CA ARG A 254 -13.82 -8.47 19.29
C ARG A 254 -13.45 -7.04 19.69
N GLU A 255 -12.19 -6.79 20.00
CA GLU A 255 -11.69 -5.46 20.35
C GLU A 255 -11.85 -4.50 19.16
N ARG A 256 -11.57 -4.97 17.94
CA ARG A 256 -11.86 -4.22 16.71
C ARG A 256 -13.35 -3.89 16.59
N SER A 257 -14.25 -4.85 16.79
CA SER A 257 -15.70 -4.60 16.77
C SER A 257 -16.13 -3.57 17.81
N ARG A 258 -15.59 -3.62 19.04
CA ARG A 258 -15.88 -2.61 20.08
C ARG A 258 -15.48 -1.21 19.65
N LYS A 259 -14.29 -1.06 19.05
CA LYS A 259 -13.80 0.23 18.53
C LYS A 259 -14.69 0.76 17.41
N VAL A 260 -15.09 -0.10 16.47
CA VAL A 260 -16.00 0.26 15.37
C VAL A 260 -17.37 0.69 15.92
N ASP A 261 -17.94 -0.05 16.87
CA ASP A 261 -19.23 0.28 17.48
C ASP A 261 -19.18 1.62 18.23
N ALA A 262 -18.09 1.90 18.95
CA ALA A 262 -17.88 3.17 19.64
C ALA A 262 -17.84 4.37 18.68
N MET A 263 -17.56 4.14 17.39
CA MET A 263 -17.49 5.15 16.34
C MET A 263 -18.74 5.19 15.45
N ALA A 264 -19.80 4.44 15.78
CA ALA A 264 -20.96 4.24 14.91
C ALA A 264 -21.60 5.54 14.40
N ASP A 265 -21.72 6.58 15.24
CA ASP A 265 -22.28 7.87 14.84
C ASP A 265 -21.40 8.60 13.81
N THR A 266 -20.09 8.56 13.98
CA THR A 266 -19.11 9.12 13.04
C THR A 266 -19.10 8.35 11.73
N ILE A 267 -19.14 7.01 11.81
CA ILE A 267 -19.19 6.15 10.63
C ILE A 267 -20.47 6.42 9.83
N ARG A 268 -21.64 6.50 10.48
CA ARG A 268 -22.94 6.79 9.81
C ARG A 268 -22.93 8.07 8.97
N LYS A 269 -22.21 9.11 9.42
CA LYS A 269 -22.11 10.39 8.70
C LYS A 269 -21.26 10.31 7.43
N HIS A 270 -20.36 9.33 7.35
CA HIS A 270 -19.36 9.22 6.29
C HIS A 270 -19.46 7.91 5.50
N VAL A 271 -20.58 7.19 5.61
CA VAL A 271 -20.87 6.06 4.73
C VAL A 271 -20.93 6.59 3.29
N PRO A 272 -20.10 6.07 2.37
CA PRO A 272 -20.10 6.48 0.98
C PRO A 272 -21.49 6.38 0.35
N GLN A 273 -21.91 7.44 -0.34
CA GLN A 273 -23.14 7.45 -1.13
C GLN A 273 -22.78 7.09 -2.58
N LEU A 274 -22.75 5.79 -2.86
CA LEU A 274 -22.36 5.27 -4.17
C LEU A 274 -23.55 5.28 -5.13
N ASP A 275 -23.30 5.67 -6.38
CA ASP A 275 -24.22 5.38 -7.47
C ASP A 275 -24.42 3.85 -7.56
N PRO A 276 -25.66 3.34 -7.72
CA PRO A 276 -25.93 1.92 -7.85
C PRO A 276 -25.02 1.20 -8.86
N LYS A 277 -24.62 1.86 -9.95
CA LYS A 277 -23.73 1.27 -10.97
C LYS A 277 -22.39 0.78 -10.40
N TYR A 278 -21.90 1.35 -9.31
CA TYR A 278 -20.64 0.94 -8.66
C TYR A 278 -20.80 -0.35 -7.82
N LEU A 279 -22.04 -0.77 -7.56
CA LEU A 279 -22.38 -1.91 -6.72
C LEU A 279 -22.85 -3.13 -7.54
N GLU A 280 -23.10 -2.95 -8.83
CA GLU A 280 -23.51 -4.02 -9.76
C GLU A 280 -22.40 -5.07 -9.96
N ALA A 281 -22.79 -6.32 -10.21
CA ALA A 281 -21.85 -7.41 -10.42
C ALA A 281 -21.03 -7.25 -11.72
N ASP A 282 -21.64 -6.69 -12.77
CA ASP A 282 -21.01 -6.45 -14.07
C ASP A 282 -20.43 -5.03 -14.22
N VAL A 283 -20.14 -4.37 -13.09
CA VAL A 283 -19.51 -3.04 -13.05
C VAL A 283 -18.22 -3.00 -13.89
N SER A 284 -18.07 -1.92 -14.67
CA SER A 284 -16.88 -1.71 -15.49
C SER A 284 -15.62 -1.54 -14.62
N THR A 285 -14.43 -1.80 -15.16
CA THR A 285 -13.19 -1.62 -14.40
C THR A 285 -13.03 -0.19 -13.90
N PHE A 286 -13.28 0.81 -14.75
CA PHE A 286 -13.19 2.23 -14.36
C PHE A 286 -14.20 2.56 -13.26
N ASP A 287 -15.46 2.12 -13.40
CA ASP A 287 -16.49 2.34 -12.37
C ASP A 287 -16.15 1.63 -11.05
N ARG A 288 -15.58 0.43 -11.11
CA ARG A 288 -15.11 -0.32 -9.94
C ARG A 288 -14.00 0.44 -9.22
N GLN A 289 -13.08 1.04 -9.96
CA GLN A 289 -11.99 1.84 -9.40
C GLN A 289 -12.51 3.13 -8.74
N ILE A 290 -13.52 3.77 -9.33
CA ILE A 290 -14.23 4.90 -8.71
C ILE A 290 -14.92 4.47 -7.42
N GLY A 291 -15.69 3.37 -7.45
CA GLY A 291 -16.37 2.86 -6.25
C GLY A 291 -15.40 2.50 -5.12
N HIS A 292 -14.26 1.88 -5.44
CA HIS A 292 -13.20 1.61 -4.45
C HIS A 292 -12.58 2.89 -3.90
N THR A 293 -12.43 3.92 -4.73
CA THR A 293 -11.93 5.23 -4.30
C THR A 293 -12.88 5.89 -3.29
N GLU A 294 -14.18 5.81 -3.51
CA GLU A 294 -15.19 6.30 -2.57
C GLU A 294 -15.23 5.51 -1.26
N VAL A 295 -15.09 4.17 -1.32
CA VAL A 295 -14.95 3.32 -0.13
C VAL A 295 -13.71 3.69 0.69
N LEU A 296 -12.57 3.86 0.01
CA LEU A 296 -11.31 4.30 0.60
C LEU A 296 -11.49 5.64 1.33
N LEU A 297 -12.13 6.62 0.68
CA LEU A 297 -12.40 7.94 1.25
C LEU A 297 -13.31 7.83 2.47
N GLY A 298 -14.41 7.07 2.38
CA GLY A 298 -15.30 6.84 3.52
C GLY A 298 -14.59 6.21 4.71
N ALA A 299 -13.69 5.25 4.46
CA ALA A 299 -12.92 4.58 5.51
C ALA A 299 -11.90 5.52 6.19
N LEU A 300 -11.19 6.35 5.42
CA LEU A 300 -10.26 7.33 5.98
C LEU A 300 -10.98 8.45 6.74
N ILE A 301 -12.05 9.01 6.17
CA ILE A 301 -12.77 10.17 6.73
C ILE A 301 -13.55 9.77 7.99
N SER A 302 -14.11 8.56 8.03
CA SER A 302 -14.74 8.03 9.25
C SER A 302 -13.75 7.65 10.34
N GLY A 303 -12.45 7.59 10.05
CA GLY A 303 -11.41 7.14 10.96
C GLY A 303 -11.35 5.62 11.15
N LEU A 304 -11.98 4.84 10.26
CA LEU A 304 -11.92 3.38 10.30
C LEU A 304 -10.49 2.87 10.10
N THR A 305 -9.73 3.52 9.22
CA THR A 305 -8.32 3.19 8.96
C THR A 305 -7.48 4.46 8.78
N ASN A 306 -6.17 4.34 9.04
CA ASN A 306 -5.18 5.35 8.65
C ASN A 306 -4.31 4.89 7.47
N VAL A 307 -4.34 3.60 7.11
CA VAL A 307 -3.52 3.05 6.02
C VAL A 307 -4.39 2.26 5.06
N VAL A 308 -4.21 2.55 3.77
CA VAL A 308 -4.92 1.87 2.68
C VAL A 308 -3.93 1.44 1.62
N ALA A 309 -3.98 0.16 1.22
CA ALA A 309 -3.37 -0.30 -0.01
C ALA A 309 -4.48 -0.54 -1.06
N PHE A 310 -4.35 0.11 -2.22
CA PHE A 310 -5.28 -0.04 -3.32
C PHE A 310 -4.55 -0.53 -4.57
N THR A 311 -4.81 -1.78 -4.96
CA THR A 311 -4.37 -2.33 -6.25
C THR A 311 -5.35 -1.87 -7.31
N VAL A 312 -5.05 -0.74 -7.96
CA VAL A 312 -5.99 -0.14 -8.92
C VAL A 312 -6.14 -1.02 -10.16
N ASP A 313 -5.07 -1.69 -10.58
CA ASP A 313 -5.13 -2.71 -11.63
C ASP A 313 -3.99 -3.74 -11.55
N GLU A 314 -4.16 -4.82 -12.29
CA GLU A 314 -3.18 -5.89 -12.48
C GLU A 314 -3.23 -6.40 -13.94
N LEU A 315 -2.12 -6.97 -14.43
CA LEU A 315 -1.95 -7.44 -15.80
C LEU A 315 -3.00 -8.45 -16.29
N GLY A 316 -3.44 -9.35 -15.43
CA GLY A 316 -4.45 -10.38 -15.69
C GLY A 316 -5.89 -9.89 -15.55
N HIS A 317 -6.11 -8.60 -15.30
CA HIS A 317 -7.44 -8.01 -15.24
C HIS A 317 -7.96 -7.69 -16.65
N ALA A 318 -9.24 -8.01 -16.88
CA ALA A 318 -9.96 -7.67 -18.09
C ALA A 318 -10.48 -6.24 -17.95
N TYR A 319 -9.82 -5.27 -18.59
CA TYR A 319 -10.17 -3.86 -18.48
C TYR A 319 -11.38 -3.50 -19.32
N THR A 320 -12.36 -2.85 -18.71
CA THR A 320 -13.54 -2.28 -19.38
C THR A 320 -13.78 -0.83 -18.94
N GLY A 321 -14.62 -0.11 -19.68
CA GLY A 321 -14.94 1.30 -19.37
C GLY A 321 -13.90 2.32 -19.83
N ILE A 322 -12.93 1.92 -20.67
CA ILE A 322 -11.94 2.86 -21.23
C ILE A 322 -12.62 3.78 -22.24
N ASN A 323 -12.54 5.08 -22.00
CA ASN A 323 -13.10 6.10 -22.87
C ASN A 323 -12.64 5.95 -24.34
N GLY A 324 -13.58 6.02 -25.28
CA GLY A 324 -13.36 5.91 -26.72
C GLY A 324 -13.19 4.48 -27.26
N ILE A 325 -13.28 3.45 -26.41
CA ILE A 325 -13.37 2.03 -26.79
C ILE A 325 -14.37 1.30 -25.88
N GLU A 326 -15.43 2.00 -25.48
CA GLU A 326 -16.50 1.47 -24.63
C GLU A 326 -17.10 0.20 -25.28
N GLY A 327 -17.16 -0.89 -24.51
CA GLY A 327 -17.61 -2.21 -25.00
C GLY A 327 -16.47 -3.16 -25.43
N ALA A 328 -15.23 -2.69 -25.54
CA ALA A 328 -14.08 -3.57 -25.69
C ALA A 328 -13.61 -4.09 -24.33
N THR A 329 -13.31 -5.39 -24.26
CA THR A 329 -12.57 -5.98 -23.14
C THR A 329 -11.08 -5.95 -23.45
N VAL A 330 -10.33 -5.15 -22.71
CA VAL A 330 -8.89 -4.93 -22.92
C VAL A 330 -8.09 -5.85 -22.00
N ASN A 331 -7.33 -6.76 -22.58
CA ASN A 331 -6.35 -7.54 -21.83
C ASN A 331 -5.07 -6.71 -21.64
N MET A 332 -4.75 -6.33 -20.41
CA MET A 332 -3.59 -5.47 -20.13
C MET A 332 -2.25 -6.15 -20.38
N HIS A 333 -2.18 -7.48 -20.34
CA HIS A 333 -1.00 -8.24 -20.76
C HIS A 333 -0.76 -8.13 -22.28
N ASP A 334 -1.79 -8.20 -23.10
CA ASP A 334 -1.68 -7.98 -24.55
C ASP A 334 -1.23 -6.54 -24.88
N VAL A 335 -1.79 -5.55 -24.17
CA VAL A 335 -1.32 -4.16 -24.23
C VAL A 335 0.16 -4.08 -23.80
N GLY A 336 0.54 -4.88 -22.80
CA GLY A 336 1.91 -5.22 -22.39
C GLY A 336 2.85 -5.43 -23.57
N HIS A 337 2.46 -6.36 -24.44
CA HIS A 337 3.16 -6.76 -25.68
C HIS A 337 2.98 -5.80 -26.86
N GLY A 338 2.29 -4.69 -26.69
CA GLY A 338 2.12 -3.68 -27.74
C GLY A 338 0.94 -3.94 -28.69
N LYS A 339 0.00 -4.83 -28.33
CA LYS A 339 -1.15 -5.15 -29.18
C LYS A 339 -2.13 -3.97 -29.31
N THR A 340 -2.52 -3.67 -30.54
CA THR A 340 -3.65 -2.77 -30.84
C THR A 340 -4.96 -3.46 -30.52
N ILE A 341 -5.84 -2.79 -29.76
CA ILE A 341 -7.15 -3.33 -29.36
C ILE A 341 -8.22 -2.31 -29.76
N ALA A 342 -9.28 -2.79 -30.42
CA ALA A 342 -10.36 -1.94 -30.93
C ALA A 342 -9.86 -0.74 -31.77
N GLY A 343 -8.78 -0.93 -32.55
CA GLY A 343 -8.20 0.12 -33.39
C GLY A 343 -7.35 1.16 -32.64
N VAL A 344 -7.11 0.98 -31.34
CA VAL A 344 -6.30 1.89 -30.51
C VAL A 344 -4.97 1.23 -30.13
N GLU A 345 -3.88 1.96 -30.37
CA GLU A 345 -2.52 1.52 -30.07
C GLU A 345 -2.29 1.35 -28.57
N ALA A 346 -1.47 0.36 -28.20
CA ALA A 346 -1.20 0.02 -26.80
C ALA A 346 -0.66 1.19 -25.96
N ALA A 347 0.14 2.08 -26.56
CA ALA A 347 0.67 3.25 -25.86
C ALA A 347 -0.44 4.24 -25.46
N GLU A 348 -1.46 4.40 -26.32
CA GLU A 348 -2.61 5.26 -26.08
C GLU A 348 -3.57 4.62 -25.06
N ILE A 349 -3.83 3.32 -25.14
CA ILE A 349 -4.60 2.59 -24.11
C ILE A 349 -3.97 2.79 -22.73
N ARG A 350 -2.65 2.56 -22.61
CA ARG A 350 -1.91 2.79 -21.37
C ARG A 350 -2.02 4.22 -20.88
N LYS A 351 -1.99 5.20 -21.78
CA LYS A 351 -2.13 6.62 -21.46
C LYS A 351 -3.52 6.89 -20.87
N ARG A 352 -4.60 6.44 -21.52
CA ARG A 352 -5.98 6.61 -21.06
C ARG A 352 -6.21 6.02 -19.65
N CYS A 353 -5.73 4.80 -19.40
CA CYS A 353 -5.85 4.18 -18.09
C CYS A 353 -5.07 4.95 -17.02
N ARG A 354 -3.83 5.37 -17.31
CA ARG A 354 -3.06 6.20 -16.36
C ARG A 354 -3.74 7.55 -16.10
N THR A 355 -4.26 8.21 -17.12
CA THR A 355 -5.01 9.46 -16.96
C THR A 355 -6.20 9.24 -16.04
N HIS A 356 -6.97 8.17 -16.23
CA HIS A 356 -8.04 7.80 -15.33
C HIS A 356 -7.53 7.60 -13.88
N HIS A 357 -6.43 6.89 -13.66
CA HIS A 357 -5.88 6.75 -12.31
C HIS A 357 -5.52 8.10 -11.69
N MET A 358 -5.00 9.05 -12.48
CA MET A 358 -4.73 10.41 -11.99
C MET A 358 -6.01 11.19 -11.64
N THR A 359 -7.14 10.93 -12.31
CA THR A 359 -8.44 11.48 -11.88
C THR A 359 -8.91 10.91 -10.53
N LEU A 360 -8.60 9.64 -10.23
CA LEU A 360 -8.89 9.05 -8.93
C LEU A 360 -8.01 9.67 -7.84
N VAL A 361 -6.71 9.85 -8.12
CA VAL A 361 -5.76 10.52 -7.21
C VAL A 361 -6.20 11.97 -6.94
N ASP A 362 -6.56 12.73 -7.97
CA ASP A 362 -7.12 14.09 -7.85
C ASP A 362 -8.37 14.10 -6.96
N THR A 363 -9.30 13.16 -7.20
CA THR A 363 -10.52 13.03 -6.38
C THR A 363 -10.18 12.77 -4.92
N ILE A 364 -9.25 11.86 -4.63
CA ILE A 364 -8.81 11.57 -3.27
C ILE A 364 -8.26 12.84 -2.60
N VAL A 365 -7.35 13.55 -3.27
CA VAL A 365 -6.70 14.74 -2.71
C VAL A 365 -7.70 15.87 -2.49
N GLN A 366 -8.55 16.17 -3.47
CA GLN A 366 -9.57 17.21 -3.32
C GLN A 366 -10.54 16.90 -2.18
N ARG A 367 -10.99 15.64 -2.06
CA ARG A 367 -11.90 15.23 -1.00
C ARG A 367 -11.24 15.33 0.37
N LEU A 368 -10.00 14.90 0.53
CA LEU A 368 -9.28 15.02 1.81
C LEU A 368 -8.94 16.47 2.16
N LYS A 369 -8.65 17.33 1.18
CA LYS A 369 -8.51 18.79 1.38
C LYS A 369 -9.82 19.45 1.81
N SER A 370 -10.98 18.89 1.43
CA SER A 370 -12.29 19.42 1.82
C SER A 370 -12.73 19.06 3.25
N VAL A 371 -11.98 18.19 3.95
CA VAL A 371 -12.31 17.73 5.30
C VAL A 371 -11.45 18.47 6.32
N PRO A 372 -12.01 19.39 7.12
CA PRO A 372 -11.27 20.09 8.18
C PRO A 372 -10.79 19.11 9.25
N GLU A 373 -9.53 19.24 9.67
CA GLU A 373 -8.94 18.40 10.71
C GLU A 373 -7.81 19.15 11.44
N GLY A 374 -7.96 19.35 12.76
CA GLY A 374 -7.02 20.17 13.53
C GLY A 374 -6.99 21.62 13.01
N ASP A 375 -5.79 22.14 12.76
CA ASP A 375 -5.57 23.50 12.25
C ASP A 375 -5.61 23.61 10.71
N GLY A 376 -5.91 22.50 10.03
CA GLY A 376 -5.87 22.42 8.57
C GLY A 376 -6.87 21.41 8.02
N THR A 377 -6.42 20.60 7.07
CA THR A 377 -7.23 19.60 6.38
C THR A 377 -6.72 18.18 6.65
N MET A 378 -7.57 17.19 6.43
CA MET A 378 -7.16 15.78 6.51
C MET A 378 -6.03 15.45 5.53
N PHE A 379 -5.99 16.13 4.37
CA PHE A 379 -4.91 15.94 3.40
C PHE A 379 -3.56 16.39 3.95
N ASP A 380 -3.51 17.42 4.81
CA ASP A 380 -2.25 17.93 5.37
C ASP A 380 -1.51 16.83 6.15
N ASN A 381 -2.25 15.87 6.72
CA ASN A 381 -1.72 14.69 7.41
C ASN A 381 -1.81 13.41 6.56
N THR A 382 -1.78 13.51 5.23
CA THR A 382 -1.89 12.34 4.33
C THR A 382 -0.73 12.29 3.34
N MET A 383 -0.24 11.08 3.08
CA MET A 383 0.64 10.76 1.96
C MET A 383 0.00 9.73 1.04
N LEU A 384 -0.03 10.02 -0.26
CA LEU A 384 -0.47 9.10 -1.31
C LEU A 384 0.71 8.77 -2.22
N LEU A 385 0.97 7.47 -2.41
CA LEU A 385 2.03 6.94 -3.26
C LEU A 385 1.40 6.15 -4.41
N TYR A 386 1.62 6.61 -5.64
CA TYR A 386 1.24 5.92 -6.86
C TYR A 386 2.46 5.37 -7.59
N PHE A 387 2.52 4.05 -7.83
CA PHE A 387 3.71 3.39 -8.36
C PHE A 387 3.39 2.07 -9.09
N PRO A 388 4.27 1.58 -9.97
CA PRO A 388 4.10 0.26 -10.57
C PRO A 388 4.45 -0.84 -9.57
N ASP A 389 3.62 -1.86 -9.49
CA ASP A 389 3.85 -3.01 -8.61
C ASP A 389 5.08 -3.83 -9.05
N GLY A 390 5.30 -3.92 -10.37
CA GLY A 390 6.31 -4.75 -11.02
C GLY A 390 7.45 -4.00 -11.71
N GLY A 391 7.65 -2.69 -11.47
CA GLY A 391 8.82 -1.93 -11.97
C GLY A 391 8.62 -1.15 -13.28
N GLU A 392 9.70 -0.93 -14.04
CA GLU A 392 9.76 0.07 -15.10
C GLU A 392 9.03 -0.29 -16.42
N THR A 393 8.81 -1.57 -16.74
CA THR A 393 8.22 -2.02 -18.01
C THR A 393 7.35 -3.27 -17.82
N HIS A 394 6.68 -3.72 -18.88
CA HIS A 394 5.94 -4.98 -18.90
C HIS A 394 6.80 -6.20 -18.53
N HIS A 395 8.01 -6.27 -19.10
CA HIS A 395 9.05 -7.25 -18.73
C HIS A 395 10.17 -6.54 -17.98
N SER A 396 9.80 -5.93 -16.85
CA SER A 396 10.75 -5.18 -16.02
C SER A 396 11.93 -6.05 -15.60
N HIS A 397 13.10 -5.42 -15.51
CA HIS A 397 14.28 -6.03 -14.91
C HIS A 397 14.49 -5.59 -13.47
N GLY A 398 13.65 -4.69 -12.94
CA GLY A 398 13.70 -4.16 -11.58
C GLY A 398 14.73 -3.04 -11.40
N TYR A 399 15.22 -2.44 -12.48
CA TYR A 399 16.23 -1.38 -12.36
C TYR A 399 15.66 -0.08 -11.80
N GLU A 400 14.37 0.20 -12.06
CA GLU A 400 13.75 1.47 -11.67
C GLU A 400 12.28 1.28 -11.30
N PHE A 401 11.86 1.92 -10.21
CA PHE A 401 10.48 2.05 -9.77
C PHE A 401 10.14 3.53 -9.68
N PRO A 402 9.44 4.10 -10.68
CA PRO A 402 8.97 5.48 -10.61
C PRO A 402 7.75 5.62 -9.69
N PHE A 403 7.74 6.69 -8.90
CA PHE A 403 6.65 7.06 -8.00
C PHE A 403 6.09 8.44 -8.37
N VAL A 404 4.77 8.58 -8.32
CA VAL A 404 4.07 9.86 -8.17
C VAL A 404 3.62 9.91 -6.71
N ILE A 405 4.09 10.91 -5.94
CA ILE A 405 3.79 11.03 -4.51
C ILE A 405 3.09 12.36 -4.27
N LEU A 406 1.97 12.32 -3.55
CA LEU A 406 1.28 13.52 -3.09
C LEU A 406 1.37 13.53 -1.56
N ALA A 407 1.90 14.60 -0.99
CA ALA A 407 2.11 14.71 0.44
C ALA A 407 1.55 16.04 0.96
N GLY A 408 0.75 15.96 2.03
CA GLY A 408 0.28 17.12 2.75
C GLY A 408 1.37 17.81 3.56
N ASP A 409 1.06 19.03 4.01
CA ASP A 409 2.04 19.95 4.59
C ASP A 409 2.64 19.48 5.94
N ASN A 410 1.96 18.56 6.63
CA ASN A 410 2.47 17.95 7.88
C ASN A 410 3.24 16.64 7.63
N ALA A 411 3.36 16.18 6.38
CA ALA A 411 4.23 15.07 6.03
C ALA A 411 5.69 15.45 6.33
N ARG A 412 6.39 14.60 7.08
CA ARG A 412 7.74 14.91 7.60
C ARG A 412 8.86 14.58 6.60
N LEU A 413 8.55 14.66 5.30
CA LEU A 413 9.49 14.42 4.23
C LEU A 413 9.64 15.69 3.37
N ASN A 414 10.88 16.02 3.01
CA ASN A 414 11.22 17.15 2.15
C ASN A 414 11.05 16.79 0.66
N ILE A 415 9.80 16.60 0.24
CA ILE A 415 9.44 16.08 -1.10
C ILE A 415 8.41 16.91 -1.87
N GLY A 416 7.78 17.93 -1.26
CA GLY A 416 6.77 18.76 -1.93
C GLY A 416 7.35 19.56 -3.11
N ARG A 417 6.64 19.54 -4.25
CA ARG A 417 6.96 20.27 -5.48
C ARG A 417 8.29 19.87 -6.15
N ARG A 418 8.61 18.56 -6.20
CA ARG A 418 9.94 18.10 -6.68
C ARG A 418 9.88 17.02 -7.74
N TYR A 419 10.73 17.15 -8.75
CA TYR A 419 11.17 16.03 -9.58
C TYR A 419 12.53 15.57 -9.07
N ILE A 420 12.65 14.29 -8.71
CA ILE A 420 13.86 13.69 -8.14
C ILE A 420 14.28 12.52 -9.02
N ARG A 421 15.41 12.65 -9.73
CA ARG A 421 16.07 11.56 -10.43
C ARG A 421 17.26 11.08 -9.61
N LEU A 422 17.19 9.85 -9.13
CA LEU A 422 18.29 9.19 -8.46
C LEU A 422 19.33 8.68 -9.47
N PRO A 423 20.60 8.47 -9.06
CA PRO A 423 21.63 7.90 -9.93
C PRO A 423 21.20 6.59 -10.58
N ASN A 424 21.73 6.32 -11.77
CA ASN A 424 21.49 5.07 -12.48
C ASN A 424 21.94 3.85 -11.66
N TYR A 425 21.42 2.67 -12.02
CA TYR A 425 21.79 1.43 -11.37
C TYR A 425 23.31 1.18 -11.44
N GLY A 426 23.94 1.01 -10.27
CA GLY A 426 25.38 0.78 -10.14
C GLY A 426 26.22 2.06 -10.06
N ASP A 427 25.65 3.23 -10.31
CA ASP A 427 26.36 4.51 -10.15
C ASP A 427 26.43 4.92 -8.67
N GLU A 428 27.48 5.67 -8.31
CA GLU A 428 27.68 6.16 -6.94
C GLU A 428 26.43 6.89 -6.43
N GLY A 429 26.00 6.52 -5.22
CA GLY A 429 24.84 7.12 -4.58
C GLY A 429 23.49 6.54 -5.00
N HIS A 430 23.43 5.54 -5.88
CA HIS A 430 22.20 4.82 -6.25
C HIS A 430 21.42 4.36 -5.00
N LYS A 431 20.09 4.23 -5.12
CA LYS A 431 19.18 3.91 -4.02
C LYS A 431 18.13 2.88 -4.45
N THR A 432 17.67 2.11 -3.48
CA THR A 432 16.69 1.04 -3.69
C THR A 432 15.35 1.37 -3.02
N LEU A 433 14.30 0.60 -3.34
CA LEU A 433 13.04 0.61 -2.58
C LEU A 433 13.28 0.46 -1.07
N GLY A 434 14.26 -0.36 -0.68
CA GLY A 434 14.64 -0.54 0.72
C GLY A 434 15.11 0.76 1.37
N ASN A 435 15.94 1.57 0.69
CA ASN A 435 16.32 2.89 1.19
C ASN A 435 15.12 3.82 1.35
N PHE A 436 14.22 3.85 0.36
CA PHE A 436 13.06 4.74 0.38
C PHE A 436 12.10 4.37 1.53
N TYR A 437 11.78 3.09 1.70
CA TYR A 437 10.91 2.65 2.79
C TYR A 437 11.59 2.71 4.16
N THR A 438 12.91 2.53 4.26
CA THR A 438 13.67 2.84 5.48
C THR A 438 13.51 4.32 5.84
N THR A 439 13.56 5.21 4.84
CA THR A 439 13.34 6.65 5.04
C THR A 439 11.95 6.91 5.59
N LEU A 440 10.93 6.31 4.97
CA LEU A 440 9.53 6.46 5.37
C LEU A 440 9.31 5.98 6.82
N LEU A 441 9.74 4.77 7.14
CA LEU A 441 9.56 4.17 8.47
C LEU A 441 10.33 4.93 9.56
N ASN A 442 11.58 5.31 9.31
CA ASN A 442 12.39 6.05 10.28
C ASN A 442 11.81 7.45 10.55
N THR A 443 11.29 8.11 9.51
CA THR A 443 10.65 9.44 9.62
C THR A 443 9.43 9.42 10.55
N TYR A 444 8.71 8.29 10.59
CA TYR A 444 7.51 8.11 11.40
C TYR A 444 7.73 7.28 12.68
N GLY A 445 8.99 7.16 13.14
CA GLY A 445 9.31 6.69 14.48
C GLY A 445 9.75 5.23 14.59
N ASN A 446 9.84 4.49 13.49
CA ASN A 446 10.42 3.15 13.49
C ASN A 446 11.91 3.22 13.13
N SER A 447 12.79 3.32 14.14
CA SER A 447 14.24 3.51 13.94
C SER A 447 14.97 2.23 13.52
N ILE A 448 14.73 1.79 12.28
CA ILE A 448 15.39 0.61 11.70
C ILE A 448 16.65 1.00 10.92
N GLU A 449 17.62 0.09 10.90
CA GLU A 449 18.83 0.25 10.11
C GLU A 449 18.52 0.16 8.61
N HIS A 450 17.71 -0.82 8.21
CA HIS A 450 17.27 -1.01 6.83
C HIS A 450 15.99 -1.85 6.77
N TYR A 451 15.08 -1.47 5.89
CA TYR A 451 13.91 -2.23 5.50
C TYR A 451 14.15 -2.95 4.18
N GLY A 452 13.87 -4.24 4.13
CA GLY A 452 13.93 -5.01 2.89
C GLY A 452 15.15 -5.91 2.74
N ALA A 453 15.14 -6.73 1.71
CA ALA A 453 16.29 -7.48 1.25
C ALA A 453 17.24 -6.56 0.45
N LEU A 454 18.54 -6.79 0.63
CA LEU A 454 19.55 -6.11 -0.18
C LEU A 454 19.57 -6.66 -1.61
N ASP A 455 19.84 -5.78 -2.58
CA ASP A 455 20.18 -6.18 -3.92
C ASP A 455 21.65 -6.61 -3.96
N VAL A 456 21.86 -7.92 -4.04
CA VAL A 456 23.20 -8.51 -4.11
C VAL A 456 23.98 -8.08 -5.36
N GLY A 457 23.31 -7.64 -6.42
CA GLY A 457 23.93 -7.17 -7.65
C GLY A 457 24.69 -5.85 -7.46
N LEU A 458 24.26 -5.00 -6.53
CA LEU A 458 24.90 -3.72 -6.24
C LEU A 458 26.25 -3.87 -5.50
N ASN A 459 26.53 -5.04 -4.93
CA ASN A 459 27.82 -5.32 -4.28
C ASN A 459 29.00 -5.21 -5.27
N ALA A 460 28.79 -5.57 -6.54
CA ALA A 460 29.81 -5.46 -7.58
C ALA A 460 30.22 -4.01 -7.88
N TYR A 461 29.37 -3.06 -7.50
CA TYR A 461 29.57 -1.62 -7.71
C TYR A 461 29.98 -0.89 -6.42
N GLY A 462 30.07 -1.59 -5.28
CA GLY A 462 30.42 -0.99 -3.99
C GLY A 462 29.36 -0.03 -3.44
N ILE A 463 28.10 -0.17 -3.85
CA ILE A 463 27.00 0.73 -3.43
C ILE A 463 26.50 0.34 -2.04
N ASP A 464 26.55 1.29 -1.11
CA ASP A 464 25.89 1.17 0.19
C ASP A 464 24.37 1.33 0.03
N GLN A 465 23.66 0.30 0.47
CA GLN A 465 22.21 0.16 0.41
C GLN A 465 21.54 0.32 1.77
N THR A 466 22.32 0.45 2.86
CA THR A 466 21.76 0.52 4.21
C THR A 466 21.30 1.93 4.56
N GLY A 467 20.37 2.04 5.50
CA GLY A 467 19.95 3.34 6.02
C GLY A 467 18.95 4.13 5.15
N PRO A 468 18.42 5.22 5.73
CA PRO A 468 17.49 6.11 5.08
C PRO A 468 18.18 7.08 4.10
N MET A 469 17.41 7.58 3.15
CA MET A 469 17.74 8.71 2.29
C MET A 469 17.63 10.01 3.09
N LYS A 470 18.66 10.34 3.88
CA LYS A 470 18.68 11.49 4.79
C LYS A 470 18.24 12.82 4.15
N LYS A 471 18.50 13.01 2.85
CA LYS A 471 18.10 14.22 2.10
C LYS A 471 16.58 14.41 2.00
N LEU A 472 15.79 13.35 2.13
CA LEU A 472 14.34 13.41 2.05
C LEU A 472 13.69 13.53 3.43
N MET A 473 14.43 13.34 4.52
CA MET A 473 13.90 13.49 5.88
C MET A 473 13.80 14.99 6.21
N GLY A 474 12.66 15.40 6.78
CA GLY A 474 12.42 16.77 7.22
C GLY A 474 13.08 17.13 8.55
#